data_AF-A6DMR2-F1
#
_entry.id   AF-A6DMR2-F1
#
_cell.length_a   1.000
_cell.length_b   1.000
_cell.length_c   1.000
_cell.angle_alpha   90.00
_cell.angle_beta   90.00
_cell.angle_gamma   90.00
#
_symmetry.space_group_name_H-M   'P 1'
#
loop_
_entity.id
_entity.type
_entity.pdbx_description
1 polymer ?
#
loop_
_entity_poly.entity_id
_entity_poly.type
_entity_poly.pdbx_seq_one_letter_code
_entity_poly.pdbx_strand_id
1 'polypeptide(L)' 'MNMSLKWVLLSILCFTVSAVDTKPNIVLIMADDMGYECLSSNDSKDYRTPVLDKLADEGMRFEQCFANPIPSALHLG' A
#
# COMPACT_ATOMS: atom_id res chain seq x y z
N MET A 1 -21.41 -28.01 -34.50
CA MET A 1 -20.18 -27.32 -34.05
C MET A 1 -19.97 -27.68 -32.59
N ASN A 2 -18.97 -28.51 -32.32
CA ASN A 2 -19.00 -29.48 -31.22
C ASN A 2 -18.82 -28.82 -29.84
N MET A 3 -19.73 -29.12 -28.91
CA MET A 3 -19.72 -28.60 -27.53
C MET A 3 -18.39 -28.93 -26.80
N SER A 4 -17.76 -30.07 -27.11
CA SER A 4 -16.43 -30.45 -26.59
C SER A 4 -15.31 -29.50 -26.98
N LEU A 5 -15.37 -28.85 -28.16
CA LEU A 5 -14.29 -27.99 -28.63
C LEU A 5 -14.23 -26.67 -27.84
N LYS A 6 -15.38 -26.19 -27.36
CA LYS A 6 -15.47 -25.02 -26.48
C LYS A 6 -14.84 -25.26 -25.11
N TRP A 7 -15.04 -26.45 -24.54
CA TRP A 7 -14.43 -26.83 -23.25
C TRP A 7 -12.91 -26.97 -23.34
N VAL A 8 -12.41 -27.51 -24.46
CA VAL A 8 -10.95 -27.59 -24.71
C VAL A 8 -10.34 -26.18 -24.86
N LEU A 9 -10.99 -25.29 -25.60
CA LEU A 9 -10.56 -23.89 -25.72
C LEU A 9 -10.56 -23.14 -24.37
N LEU A 10 -11.59 -23.37 -23.54
CA LEU A 10 -11.67 -22.78 -22.20
C LEU A 10 -10.58 -23.30 -21.25
N SER A 11 -10.27 -24.59 -21.33
CA SER A 11 -9.18 -25.23 -20.57
C SER A 11 -7.81 -24.68 -20.96
N ILE A 12 -7.57 -24.42 -22.25
CA ILE A 12 -6.30 -23.86 -22.73
C ILE A 12 -6.14 -22.41 -22.28
N LEU A 13 -7.22 -21.61 -22.27
CA LEU A 13 -7.19 -20.23 -21.81
C LEU A 13 -6.79 -20.13 -20.32
N CYS A 14 -7.31 -21.01 -19.46
CA CYS A 14 -6.94 -21.07 -18.04
C CYS A 14 -5.47 -21.44 -17.80
N PHE A 15 -4.86 -22.26 -18.65
CA PHE A 15 -3.49 -22.73 -18.43
C PHE A 15 -2.43 -21.65 -18.75
N THR A 16 -2.79 -20.61 -19.50
CA THR A 16 -1.86 -19.53 -19.88
C THR A 16 -1.63 -18.47 -18.80
N VAL A 17 -2.41 -18.48 -17.72
CA VAL A 17 -2.18 -17.64 -16.55
C VAL A 17 -1.14 -18.33 -15.65
N SER A 18 0.13 -18.15 -15.99
CA SER A 18 1.20 -18.27 -15.00
C SER A 18 1.35 -16.93 -14.30
N ALA A 19 1.06 -16.90 -13.00
CA ALA A 19 1.30 -15.72 -12.18
C ALA A 19 2.81 -15.48 -12.11
N VAL A 20 3.23 -14.28 -12.49
CA VAL A 20 4.61 -13.83 -12.28
C VAL A 20 4.83 -13.67 -10.78
N ASP A 21 5.70 -14.51 -10.22
CA ASP A 21 6.10 -14.44 -8.80
C ASP A 21 7.13 -13.31 -8.61
N THR A 22 6.68 -12.07 -8.75
CA THR A 22 7.49 -10.90 -8.37
C THR A 22 7.34 -10.67 -6.88
N LYS A 23 8.33 -11.12 -6.10
CA LYS A 23 8.42 -10.78 -4.69
C LYS A 23 8.63 -9.25 -4.54
N PRO A 24 7.71 -8.51 -3.91
CA PRO A 24 7.88 -7.08 -3.70
C PRO A 24 8.97 -6.82 -2.65
N ASN A 25 9.68 -5.70 -2.80
CA ASN A 25 10.53 -5.17 -1.73
C ASN A 25 9.66 -4.32 -0.81
N ILE A 26 9.72 -4.57 0.49
CA ILE A 26 8.97 -3.82 1.49
C ILE A 26 9.94 -2.88 2.20
N VAL A 27 9.67 -1.57 2.15
CA VAL A 27 10.42 -0.54 2.87
C VAL A 27 9.49 0.07 3.90
N LEU A 28 9.83 -0.08 5.18
CA LEU A 28 9.12 0.57 6.29
C LEU A 28 9.86 1.85 6.68
N ILE A 29 9.20 2.99 6.50
CA ILE A 29 9.72 4.30 6.92
C ILE A 29 8.94 4.71 8.18
N MET A 30 9.65 4.92 9.27
CA MET A 30 9.09 5.35 10.55
C MET A 30 9.75 6.66 10.97
N ALA A 31 8.93 7.66 11.29
CA ALA A 31 9.38 8.94 11.81
C ALA A 31 9.13 9.00 13.32
N ASP A 32 10.09 9.56 14.06
CA ASP A 32 9.97 9.80 15.50
C ASP A 32 9.28 11.15 15.75
N ASP A 33 8.42 11.21 16.77
CA ASP A 33 7.67 12.40 17.19
C ASP A 33 6.97 13.21 16.06
N MET A 34 6.55 12.53 14.98
CA MET A 34 5.80 13.17 13.89
C MET A 34 4.30 13.18 14.18
N GLY A 35 3.75 14.38 14.39
CA GLY A 35 2.32 14.61 14.56
C GLY A 35 1.51 14.48 13.27
N TYR A 36 0.19 14.31 13.41
CA TYR A 36 -0.74 14.23 12.28
C TYR A 36 -0.71 15.50 11.43
N GLU A 37 -0.60 16.65 12.09
CA GLU A 37 -0.56 17.99 11.54
C GLU A 37 0.75 18.34 10.81
N CYS A 38 1.77 17.47 10.86
CA CYS A 38 3.07 17.72 10.23
C CYS A 38 3.08 17.42 8.71
N LEU A 39 2.03 16.79 8.18
CA LEU A 39 1.94 16.41 6.76
C LEU A 39 1.01 17.33 6.00
N SER A 40 1.44 17.85 4.84
CA SER A 40 0.57 18.67 3.98
C SER A 40 -0.62 17.88 3.44
N SER A 41 -0.46 16.58 3.21
CA SER A 41 -1.58 15.67 2.90
C SER A 41 -2.65 15.61 4.00
N ASN A 42 -2.32 16.01 5.24
CA ASN A 42 -3.23 16.07 6.39
C ASN A 42 -3.69 17.51 6.69
N ASP A 43 -3.78 18.34 5.65
CA ASP A 43 -4.22 19.74 5.71
C ASP A 43 -3.29 20.67 6.50
N SER A 44 -2.02 20.29 6.66
CA SER A 44 -1.02 21.18 7.27
C SER A 44 -0.81 22.44 6.42
N LYS A 45 -0.81 23.60 7.08
CA LYS A 45 -0.51 24.90 6.45
C LYS A 45 0.94 25.34 6.63
N ASP A 46 1.64 24.74 7.59
CA ASP A 46 2.97 25.16 8.02
C ASP A 46 4.08 24.33 7.38
N TYR A 47 3.78 23.07 7.01
CA TYR A 47 4.75 22.13 6.44
C TYR A 47 4.45 21.82 4.98
N ARG A 48 5.50 21.64 4.18
CA ARG A 48 5.42 21.16 2.79
C ARG A 48 6.14 19.83 2.67
N THR A 49 5.40 18.77 2.38
CA THR A 49 5.92 17.40 2.27
C THR A 49 5.66 16.78 0.90
N PRO A 50 6.13 17.39 -0.22
CA PRO A 50 5.70 17.01 -1.57
C PRO A 50 6.02 15.56 -1.96
N VAL A 51 7.07 14.96 -1.39
CA VAL A 51 7.41 13.55 -1.63
C VAL A 51 6.43 12.62 -0.90
N LEU A 52 6.05 12.96 0.34
CA LEU A 52 5.08 12.18 1.11
C LEU A 52 3.66 12.37 0.57
N ASP A 53 3.32 13.57 0.11
CA ASP A 53 2.04 13.86 -0.54
C ASP A 53 1.88 13.00 -1.80
N LYS A 54 2.93 12.92 -2.63
CA LYS A 54 2.95 12.03 -3.79
C LYS A 54 2.74 10.55 -3.40
N LEU A 55 3.37 10.08 -2.32
CA LEU A 55 3.16 8.71 -1.81
C LEU A 55 1.73 8.49 -1.33
N ALA A 56 1.09 9.50 -0.73
CA ALA A 56 -0.31 9.43 -0.34
C ALA A 56 -1.26 9.39 -1.55
N ASP A 57 -0.97 10.16 -2.59
CA ASP A 57 -1.76 10.23 -3.83
C ASP A 57 -1.63 8.97 -4.71
N GLU A 58 -0.42 8.41 -4.82
CA GLU A 58 -0.16 7.20 -5.61
C GLU A 58 -0.51 5.91 -4.85
N GLY A 59 -0.70 6.01 -3.54
CA GLY A 59 -0.89 4.88 -2.63
C GLY A 59 -2.22 4.89 -1.90
N MET A 60 -2.15 4.55 -0.62
CA MET A 60 -3.29 4.55 0.30
C MET A 60 -2.92 5.33 1.55
N ARG A 61 -3.80 6.24 1.96
CA ARG A 61 -3.66 7.03 3.18
C ARG A 61 -4.67 6.58 4.23
N PHE A 62 -4.20 6.41 5.47
CA PHE A 62 -5.05 6.09 6.61
C PHE A 62 -5.31 7.35 7.44
N GLU A 63 -6.55 7.84 7.41
CA GLU A 63 -6.96 9.04 8.16
C GLU A 63 -7.19 8.74 9.66
N GLN A 64 -7.42 7.47 10.01
CA GLN A 64 -7.61 7.00 11.37
C GLN A 64 -6.57 5.92 11.73
N CYS A 65 -5.32 6.35 11.90
CA CYS A 65 -4.21 5.51 12.34
C CYS A 65 -3.78 5.94 13.75
N PHE A 66 -3.88 5.04 14.73
CA PHE A 66 -3.60 5.35 16.13
C PHE A 66 -2.31 4.66 16.60
N ALA A 67 -1.51 5.39 17.37
CA ALA A 67 -0.30 4.89 18.00
C ALA A 67 -0.35 5.16 19.51
N ASN A 68 0.40 4.37 20.29
CA ASN A 68 0.58 4.66 21.72
C ASN A 68 1.40 5.96 21.86
N PRO A 69 0.93 6.96 22.63
CA PRO A 69 1.63 8.24 22.77
C PRO A 69 2.99 8.16 23.47
N ILE A 70 3.38 7.00 23.99
CA ILE A 70 4.67 6.79 24.66
C ILE A 70 5.66 6.15 23.67
N PRO A 71 6.74 6.85 23.26
CA PRO A 71 7.71 6.33 22.28
C PRO A 71 8.36 5.00 22.71
N SER A 72 8.62 4.83 24.01
CA SER A 72 9.22 3.63 24.57
C SER A 72 8.29 2.42 24.61
N ALA A 73 6.97 2.65 24.70
CA ALA A 73 6.00 1.56 24.70
C ALA A 73 5.72 1.03 23.28
N LEU A 74 6.01 1.82 22.24
CA LEU A 74 5.77 1.45 20.85
C LEU A 74 6.85 0.52 20.28
N HIS A 75 8.09 0.60 20.78
CA HIS A 75 9.21 -0.23 20.33
C HIS A 75 9.25 -1.64 20.97
N LEU A 76 8.41 -1.90 21.99
CA LEU A 76 8.41 -3.14 22.78
C LEU A 76 7.25 -4.10 22.44
N GLY A 77 6.48 -3.80 21.39
CA GLY A 77 5.35 -4.61 20.91
C GLY A 77 5.73 -5.58 19.80
#